data_AF-A0A0K2GXH0-F1
#
_entry.id   AF-A0A0K2GXH0-F1
#
_cell.length_a   1.000
_cell.length_b   1.000
_cell.length_c   1.000
_cell.angle_alpha   90.00
_cell.angle_beta   90.00
_cell.angle_gamma   90.00
#
_symmetry.space_group_name_H-M   'P 1'
#
loop_
_entity.id
_entity.type
_entity.pdbx_description
1 polymer ?
#
loop_
_entity_poly.entity_id
_entity_poly.type
_entity_poly.pdbx_seq_one_letter_code
_entity_poly.pdbx_strand_id
1 'polypeptide(L)' 'MSEFQNKAEELGGKVKETAGEATGNENLKNEGKGDQAAAKIKQGAEDLKNKATEALGKITGE' A
#
# COMPACT_ATOMS: atom_id res chain seq x y z
N MET A 1 6.84 -8.38 7.26
CA MET A 1 6.67 -6.95 7.59
C MET A 1 5.32 -6.82 8.27
N SER A 2 5.31 -6.46 9.54
CA SER A 2 4.12 -6.54 10.40
C SER A 2 3.09 -5.48 10.03
N GLU A 3 1.80 -5.73 10.27
CA GLU A 3 0.68 -4.80 10.00
C GLU A 3 0.90 -3.36 10.50
N PHE A 4 1.73 -3.21 11.54
CA PHE A 4 2.16 -1.92 12.06
C PHE A 4 2.84 -1.04 11.00
N GLN A 5 3.65 -1.60 10.10
CA GLN A 5 4.27 -0.84 9.00
C GLN A 5 3.24 -0.34 7.99
N ASN A 6 2.29 -1.18 7.58
CA ASN A 6 1.21 -0.76 6.67
C ASN A 6 0.39 0.39 7.30
N LYS A 7 0.07 0.27 8.59
CA LYS A 7 -0.70 1.29 9.31
C LYS A 7 0.08 2.59 9.49
N ALA A 8 1.40 2.50 9.69
CA ALA A 8 2.28 3.66 9.77
C ALA A 8 2.46 4.35 8.41
N GLU A 9 2.57 3.60 7.31
CA GLU A 9 2.61 4.14 5.94
C GLU A 9 1.29 4.82 5.57
N GLU A 10 0.13 4.24 5.89
CA GLU A 10 -1.18 4.89 5.67
C GLU A 10 -1.31 6.20 6.45
N LEU A 11 -0.90 6.18 7.73
CA LEU A 11 -0.99 7.35 8.60
C LEU A 11 -0.02 8.44 8.14
N GLY A 12 1.21 8.07 7.76
CA GLY A 12 2.19 8.97 7.16
C GLY A 12 1.69 9.58 5.85
N GLY A 13 1.08 8.78 4.97
CA GLY A 13 0.52 9.26 3.70
C GLY A 13 -0.61 10.27 3.90
N LYS A 14 -1.55 10.01 4.82
CA LYS A 14 -2.61 10.98 5.17
C LYS A 14 -2.05 12.26 5.78
N VAL A 15 -1.03 12.15 6.62
CA VAL A 15 -0.37 13.32 7.22
C VAL A 15 0.32 14.15 6.14
N LYS A 16 1.05 13.53 5.20
CA LYS A 16 1.66 14.24 4.05
C LYS A 16 0.60 14.91 3.17
N GLU A 17 -0.52 14.22 2.91
CA GLU A 17 -1.61 14.77 2.11
C GLU A 17 -2.24 16.00 2.78
N THR A 18 -2.55 15.89 4.07
CA THR A 18 -3.14 16.97 4.88
C THR A 18 -2.18 18.14 5.03
N ALA A 19 -0.90 17.87 5.31
CA ALA A 19 0.13 18.90 5.44
C ALA A 19 0.38 19.60 4.10
N GLY A 20 0.37 18.86 2.99
CA GLY A 20 0.48 19.41 1.63
C GLY A 20 -0.70 20.32 1.29
N GLU A 21 -1.93 19.91 1.62
CA GLU A 21 -3.12 20.75 1.42
C GLU A 21 -3.10 22.01 2.30
N ALA A 22 -2.73 21.87 3.57
CA ALA A 22 -2.69 22.99 4.50
C ALA A 22 -1.59 24.02 4.18
N THR A 23 -0.46 23.57 3.62
CA THR A 23 0.68 24.43 3.27
C THR A 23 0.70 24.84 1.80
N GLY A 24 -0.23 24.34 0.97
CA GLY A 24 -0.23 24.54 -0.48
C GLY A 24 0.93 23.83 -1.20
N ASN A 25 1.57 22.85 -0.55
CA ASN A 25 2.70 22.12 -1.10
C ASN A 25 2.22 20.88 -1.87
N GLU A 26 2.13 21.03 -3.19
CA GLU A 26 1.68 19.96 -4.10
C GLU A 26 2.56 18.72 -4.05
N ASN A 27 3.87 18.84 -3.74
CA ASN A 27 4.75 17.68 -3.60
C ASN A 27 4.33 16.80 -2.44
N LEU A 28 4.09 17.38 -1.25
CA LEU A 28 3.63 16.62 -0.07
C LEU A 28 2.28 15.95 -0.32
N LYS A 29 1.37 16.64 -1.02
CA LYS A 29 0.07 16.09 -1.41
C LYS A 29 0.21 14.89 -2.35
N ASN A 30 1.04 15.02 -3.39
CA ASN A 30 1.27 13.94 -4.35
C ASN A 30 2.02 12.76 -3.73
N GLU A 31 2.96 13.01 -2.83
CA GLU A 31 3.71 11.96 -2.16
C GLU A 31 2.79 11.12 -1.25
N GLY A 32 1.90 11.77 -0.49
CA GLY A 32 0.90 11.08 0.33
C GLY A 32 -0.09 10.23 -0.49
N LYS A 33 -0.53 10.73 -1.65
CA LYS A 33 -1.37 9.96 -2.58
C LYS A 33 -0.63 8.82 -3.27
N GLY A 34 0.64 9.04 -3.61
CA GLY A 34 1.52 8.04 -4.20
C GLY A 34 1.77 6.87 -3.26
N ASP A 35 2.08 7.15 -2.00
CA ASP A 35 2.25 6.13 -0.95
C ASP A 35 0.97 5.28 -0.78
N GLN A 36 -0.21 5.91 -0.73
CA GLN A 36 -1.49 5.18 -0.65
C GLN A 36 -1.77 4.30 -1.89
N ALA A 37 -1.48 4.81 -3.09
CA ALA A 37 -1.67 4.05 -4.32
C ALA A 37 -0.71 2.85 -4.39
N ALA A 38 0.56 3.06 -4.03
CA ALA A 38 1.56 2.01 -3.97
C ALA A 38 1.20 0.93 -2.94
N ALA A 39 0.70 1.32 -1.76
CA ALA A 39 0.23 0.39 -0.74
C ALA A 39 -0.93 -0.48 -1.25
N LYS A 40 -1.95 0.13 -1.87
CA LYS A 40 -3.08 -0.62 -2.47
C LYS A 40 -2.63 -1.58 -3.57
N ILE A 41 -1.69 -1.16 -4.42
CA ILE A 41 -1.13 -2.02 -5.47
C ILE A 41 -0.36 -3.19 -4.86
N LYS A 42 0.50 -2.94 -3.86
CA LYS A 42 1.24 -3.99 -3.15
C LYS A 42 0.30 -4.99 -2.50
N GLN A 43 -0.72 -4.52 -1.77
CA GLN A 43 -1.72 -5.40 -1.17
C GLN A 43 -2.46 -6.24 -2.22
N GLY A 44 -2.95 -5.62 -3.30
CA GLY A 44 -3.63 -6.35 -4.37
C GLY A 44 -2.73 -7.37 -5.09
N ALA A 45 -1.47 -7.03 -5.30
CA ALA A 45 -0.49 -7.91 -5.92
C ALA A 45 -0.08 -9.07 -4.99
N GLU A 46 0.10 -8.81 -3.68
CA GLU A 46 0.34 -9.85 -2.68
C GLU A 46 -0.87 -10.77 -2.55
N ASP A 47 -2.10 -10.25 -2.53
CA ASP A 47 -3.32 -11.05 -2.45
C ASP A 47 -3.50 -11.93 -3.70
N LEU A 48 -3.26 -11.37 -4.89
CA LEU A 48 -3.29 -12.10 -6.15
C LEU A 48 -2.20 -13.17 -6.21
N LYS A 49 -0.97 -12.83 -5.79
CA LYS A 49 0.15 -13.78 -5.73
C LYS A 49 -0.16 -14.90 -4.74
N ASN A 50 -0.69 -14.59 -3.57
CA ASN A 50 -1.03 -15.58 -2.56
C ASN A 50 -2.12 -16.53 -3.07
N LYS A 51 -3.21 -16.01 -3.65
CA LYS A 51 -4.25 -16.84 -4.29
C LYS A 51 -3.71 -17.70 -5.42
N ALA A 52 -2.83 -17.15 -6.26
CA ALA A 52 -2.19 -17.89 -7.34
C ALA A 52 -1.25 -18.98 -6.81
N THR A 53 -0.46 -18.68 -5.77
CA THR A 53 0.41 -19.65 -5.10
C THR A 53 -0.40 -20.74 -4.40
N GLU A 54 -1.52 -20.42 -3.75
CA GLU A 54 -2.44 -21.39 -3.16
C GLU A 54 -3.09 -22.28 -4.22
N ALA A 55 -3.57 -21.69 -5.32
CA ALA A 55 -4.18 -22.43 -6.42
C ALA A 55 -3.17 -23.31 -7.15
N LEU A 56 -1.96 -22.79 -7.41
CA LEU A 56 -0.87 -23.55 -7.98
C LEU A 56 -0.44 -24.67 -7.03
N GLY A 57 -0.27 -24.41 -5.73
CA GLY A 57 0.06 -25.44 -4.74
C GLY A 57 -0.94 -26.59 -4.71
N LYS A 58 -2.24 -26.28 -4.81
CA LYS A 58 -3.30 -27.30 -4.95
C LYS A 58 -3.25 -28.08 -6.27
N ILE A 59 -2.76 -27.48 -7.35
CA ILE A 59 -2.69 -28.09 -8.68
C ILE A 59 -1.38 -28.85 -8.90
N THR A 60 -0.26 -28.38 -8.33
CA THR A 60 1.05 -29.01 -8.44
C THR A 60 1.28 -30.14 -7.45
N GLY A 61 0.37 -30.32 -6.47
CA GLY A 61 0.28 -31.52 -5.65
C GLY A 61 1.40 -31.66 -4.61
N GLU A 62 1.04 -31.46 -3.34
CA GLU A 62 1.32 -32.50 -2.34
C GLU A 62 0.37 -33.68 -2.54
#